data_AF-A0A3D3QAG2-F1
#
_entry.id   AF-A0A3D3QAG2-F1
#
_cell.length_a   1.000
_cell.length_b   1.000
_cell.length_c   1.000
_cell.angle_alpha   90.00
_cell.angle_beta   90.00
_cell.angle_gamma   90.00
#
_symmetry.space_group_name_H-M   'P 1'
#
loop_
_entity.id
_entity.type
_entity.pdbx_description
1 polymer ?
#
loop_
_entity_poly.entity_id
_entity_poly.type
_entity_poly.pdbx_seq_one_letter_code
_entity_poly.pdbx_strand_id
1 'polypeptide(L)'
;MLGDFTSKTPTGFRFVAGATLRNTGNVGTIDRVVATWMQLGTAPIVMKKTVKEPYHASRTVEFTYQADQNEIDLIQAAQAQPNYCSVKDTIVSFFGPTHG
;
A
#
# COMPACT_ATOMS: atom_id res chain seq x y z
N MET A 1 10.63 4.40 2.19
CA MET A 1 11.27 5.67 1.81
C MET A 1 10.54 6.76 2.56
N LEU A 2 11.30 7.62 3.27
CA LEU A 2 10.79 8.75 4.05
C LEU A 2 9.93 9.67 3.18
N GLY A 3 8.98 10.34 3.81
CA GLY A 3 8.03 11.25 3.19
C GLY A 3 8.70 12.21 2.21
N ASP A 4 7.97 12.52 1.14
CA ASP A 4 8.35 13.55 0.19
C ASP A 4 8.35 14.91 0.91
N PHE A 5 9.54 15.43 1.20
CA PHE A 5 9.76 16.74 1.80
C PHE A 5 9.80 17.87 0.74
N THR A 6 9.42 17.59 -0.51
CA THR A 6 9.44 18.63 -1.53
C THR A 6 8.23 19.56 -1.41
N SER A 7 8.57 20.82 -1.19
CA SER A 7 7.70 21.97 -1.14
C SER A 7 6.83 22.07 -2.40
N LYS A 8 5.54 21.69 -2.29
CA LYS A 8 4.39 22.23 -3.05
C LYS A 8 3.11 21.44 -2.74
N THR A 9 2.54 21.61 -1.54
CA THR A 9 1.08 21.54 -1.32
C THR A 9 0.74 22.16 0.05
N PRO A 10 -0.30 23.02 0.19
CA PRO A 10 -0.46 23.87 1.37
C PRO A 10 -1.15 23.23 2.59
N THR A 11 -1.44 21.93 2.61
CA THR A 11 -2.27 21.34 3.68
C THR A 11 -1.90 19.89 3.99
N GLY A 12 -1.03 19.69 4.98
CA GLY A 12 -0.83 18.40 5.66
C GLY A 12 0.31 17.53 5.12
N PHE A 13 0.87 16.73 6.03
CA PHE A 13 1.86 15.71 5.68
C PHE A 13 1.16 14.50 5.06
N ARG A 14 1.89 13.68 4.31
CA ARG A 14 1.33 12.48 3.67
C ARG A 14 2.22 11.27 3.81
N PHE A 15 1.62 10.12 4.10
CA PHE A 15 2.27 8.83 3.95
C PHE A 15 1.98 8.25 2.59
N VAL A 16 3.02 7.70 1.97
CA VAL A 16 2.94 7.01 0.69
C VAL A 16 3.47 5.61 0.84
N ALA A 17 2.75 4.66 0.24
CA ALA A 17 3.16 3.27 0.13
C ALA A 17 2.68 2.72 -1.20
N GLY A 18 3.32 1.69 -1.72
CA GLY A 18 2.88 1.08 -2.96
C GLY A 18 3.59 -0.23 -3.25
N ALA A 19 3.03 -0.95 -4.21
CA ALA A 19 3.60 -2.17 -4.73
C ALA A 19 3.34 -2.26 -6.23
N THR A 20 4.28 -2.86 -6.96
CA THR A 20 4.08 -3.27 -8.34
C THR A 20 3.68 -4.74 -8.35
N LEU A 21 2.46 -5.01 -8.79
CA LEU A 21 1.95 -6.36 -8.99
C LEU A 21 2.28 -6.80 -10.41
N ARG A 22 2.76 -8.03 -10.55
CA ARG A 22 2.99 -8.67 -11.85
C ARG A 22 2.34 -10.04 -11.84
N ASN A 23 1.33 -10.22 -12.68
CA ASN A 23 0.71 -11.52 -12.85
C ASN A 23 1.53 -12.36 -13.83
N THR A 24 2.27 -13.35 -13.32
CA THR A 24 3.06 -14.28 -14.14
C THR A 24 2.28 -15.53 -14.54
N GLY A 25 1.03 -15.66 -14.10
CA GLY A 25 0.16 -16.80 -14.39
C GLY A 25 -0.57 -16.67 -15.73
N ASN A 26 -1.40 -17.68 -15.99
CA ASN A 26 -2.17 -17.84 -17.23
C ASN A 26 -3.65 -17.43 -17.10
N VAL A 27 -4.06 -16.90 -15.97
CA VAL A 27 -5.42 -16.42 -15.71
C VAL A 27 -5.36 -15.02 -15.14
N GLY A 28 -6.43 -14.24 -15.28
CA GLY A 28 -6.53 -12.96 -14.56
C GLY A 28 -6.69 -13.17 -13.06
N THR A 29 -6.11 -12.29 -12.25
CA THR A 29 -6.21 -12.31 -10.78
C THR A 29 -6.95 -11.09 -10.27
N ILE A 30 -7.70 -11.26 -9.19
CA ILE A 30 -8.23 -10.16 -8.40
C ILE A 30 -7.44 -10.14 -7.10
N ASP A 31 -6.72 -9.05 -6.90
CA ASP A 31 -5.73 -8.90 -5.85
C ASP A 31 -6.18 -7.85 -4.86
N ARG A 32 -6.06 -8.16 -3.56
CA ARG A 32 -6.30 -7.22 -2.47
C ARG A 32 -4.97 -6.79 -1.89
N VAL A 33 -4.59 -5.57 -2.21
CA VAL A 33 -3.40 -4.92 -1.66
C VAL A 33 -3.78 -4.14 -0.40
N VAL A 34 -3.04 -4.33 0.67
CA VAL A 34 -3.22 -3.68 1.97
C VAL A 34 -1.94 -2.99 2.36
N ALA A 35 -1.98 -1.67 2.54
CA ALA A 35 -0.90 -0.90 3.12
C ALA A 35 -1.22 -0.61 4.60
N THR A 36 -0.24 -0.85 5.47
CA THR A 36 -0.37 -0.68 6.92
C THR A 36 0.79 0.15 7.45
N TRP A 37 0.48 1.19 8.23
CA TRP A 37 1.43 1.97 9.01
C TRP A 37 1.14 1.77 10.51
N MET A 38 2.10 1.21 11.23
CA MET A 38 2.03 1.01 12.67
C MET A 38 2.22 2.35 13.38
N GLN A 39 1.41 2.58 14.41
CA GLN A 39 1.51 3.75 15.28
C GLN A 39 1.86 3.31 16.70
N LEU A 40 2.63 4.12 17.43
CA LEU A 40 2.97 3.79 18.81
C LEU A 40 1.74 3.98 19.72
N GLY A 41 1.38 2.96 20.50
CA GLY A 41 0.32 3.06 21.50
C GLY A 41 -1.11 3.26 20.95
N THR A 42 -1.30 3.18 19.63
CA THR A 42 -2.58 3.40 18.94
C THR A 42 -2.79 2.38 17.83
N ALA A 43 -4.00 2.33 17.28
CA ALA A 43 -4.33 1.40 16.20
C ALA A 43 -3.53 1.76 14.92
N PRO A 44 -3.07 0.77 14.13
CA PRO A 44 -2.40 1.05 12.86
C PRO A 44 -3.32 1.74 11.85
N ILE A 45 -2.75 2.60 11.01
CA ILE A 45 -3.43 3.14 9.82
C ILE A 45 -3.40 2.06 8.74
N VAL A 46 -4.57 1.68 8.22
CA VAL A 46 -4.70 0.62 7.21
C VAL A 46 -5.47 1.14 6.00
N MET A 47 -4.86 1.04 4.82
CA MET A 47 -5.52 1.30 3.54
C MET A 47 -5.60 0.04 2.70
N LYS A 48 -6.69 -0.11 1.94
CA LYS A 48 -6.94 -1.30 1.12
C LYS A 48 -7.35 -0.88 -0.29
N LYS A 49 -6.81 -1.56 -1.29
CA LYS A 49 -7.24 -1.45 -2.69
C LYS A 49 -7.43 -2.84 -3.26
N THR A 50 -8.50 -3.02 -4.02
CA THR A 50 -8.73 -4.24 -4.79
C THR A 50 -8.54 -3.91 -6.25
N VAL A 51 -7.68 -4.68 -6.92
CA VAL A 51 -7.34 -4.47 -8.33
C VAL A 51 -7.53 -5.76 -9.10
N LYS A 52 -7.87 -5.62 -10.38
CA LYS A 52 -7.96 -6.74 -11.32
C LYS A 52 -6.74 -6.73 -12.23
N GLU A 53 -5.92 -7.76 -12.18
CA GLU A 53 -4.72 -7.89 -13.00
C GLU A 53 -4.95 -8.94 -14.11
N PRO A 54 -4.97 -8.53 -15.39
CA PRO A 54 -5.03 -9.48 -16.50
C PRO A 54 -3.84 -10.45 -16.51
N TYR A 55 -3.97 -11.55 -17.25
CA TYR A 55 -2.87 -12.49 -17.45
C TYR A 55 -1.65 -11.77 -18.06
N HIS A 56 -0.44 -12.11 -17.60
CA HIS A 56 0.83 -11.48 -18.03
C HIS A 56 0.92 -9.95 -17.91
N ALA A 57 -0.02 -9.32 -17.20
CA ALA A 57 -0.02 -7.88 -17.01
C ALA A 57 0.75 -7.47 -15.74
N SER A 58 1.10 -6.18 -15.69
CA SER A 58 1.79 -5.55 -14.57
C SER A 58 1.07 -4.25 -14.23
N ARG A 59 0.87 -3.99 -12.94
CA ARG A 59 0.21 -2.78 -12.46
C ARG A 59 0.84 -2.29 -11.17
N THR A 60 0.97 -0.98 -11.06
CA THR A 60 1.38 -0.31 -9.82
C THR A 60 0.15 0.06 -9.01
N VAL A 61 0.15 -0.31 -7.73
CA VAL A 61 -0.85 0.11 -6.75
C VAL A 61 -0.19 1.06 -5.77
N GLU A 62 -0.65 2.30 -5.76
CA GLU A 62 -0.14 3.35 -4.86
C GLU A 62 -1.20 3.71 -3.82
N PHE A 63 -0.75 4.00 -2.61
CA PHE A 63 -1.55 4.48 -1.49
C PHE A 63 -1.02 5.83 -1.06
N THR A 64 -1.94 6.75 -0.80
CA THR A 64 -1.64 8.06 -0.23
C THR A 64 -2.61 8.31 0.90
N TYR A 65 -2.06 8.54 2.09
CA TYR A 65 -2.80 8.89 3.28
C TYR A 65 -2.38 10.29 3.73
N GLN A 66 -3.33 11.20 3.89
CA GLN A 66 -3.06 12.51 4.46
C GLN A 66 -3.03 12.37 5.98
N ALA A 67 -1.88 12.68 6.58
CA ALA A 67 -1.62 12.52 8.00
C ALA A 67 -1.71 13.84 8.73
N ASP A 68 -2.24 13.79 9.95
CA ASP A 68 -2.10 14.89 10.90
C ASP A 68 -0.73 14.85 11.62
N GLN A 69 -0.41 15.91 12.38
CA GLN A 69 0.88 16.01 13.07
C GLN A 69 1.06 14.91 14.13
N ASN A 70 0.00 14.52 14.83
CA ASN A 70 0.08 13.51 15.88
C ASN A 70 0.38 12.13 15.27
N GLU A 71 -0.25 11.80 14.15
CA GLU A 71 -0.05 10.54 13.44
C GLU A 71 1.39 10.39 12.94
N ILE A 72 2.02 11.49 12.52
CA ILE A 72 3.44 11.52 12.17
C ILE A 72 4.30 11.21 13.37
N ASP A 73 4.08 11.89 14.49
CA ASP A 73 4.90 11.71 15.68
C ASP A 73 4.79 10.27 16.19
N LEU A 74 3.57 9.71 16.19
CA LEU A 74 3.32 8.32 16.60
C LEU A 74 3.92 7.28 15.65
N ILE A 75 3.91 7.53 14.33
CA ILE A 75 4.53 6.64 13.35
C ILE A 75 6.05 6.74 13.40
N GLN A 76 6.59 7.95 13.55
CA GLN A 76 8.02 8.17 13.73
C GLN A 76 8.53 7.47 15.00
N ALA A 77 7.78 7.55 16.10
CA ALA A 77 8.10 6.82 17.32
C ALA A 77 8.00 5.29 17.15
N ALA A 78 7.13 4.80 16.26
CA ALA A 78 7.01 3.38 15.92
C ALA A 78 8.09 2.88 14.94
N GLN A 79 8.94 3.73 14.36
CA GLN A 79 9.97 3.32 13.39
C GLN A 79 11.00 2.33 13.95
N ALA A 80 11.19 2.31 15.26
CA ALA A 80 12.05 1.32 15.93
C ALA A 80 11.48 -0.11 15.85
N GLN A 81 10.21 -0.27 15.47
CA GLN A 81 9.58 -1.58 15.33
C GLN A 81 9.86 -2.18 13.94
N PRO A 82 10.17 -3.49 13.86
CA PRO A 82 10.23 -4.18 12.58
C PRO A 82 8.86 -4.15 11.91
N ASN A 83 8.83 -3.91 10.60
CA ASN A 83 7.60 -3.81 9.79
C ASN A 83 6.66 -2.66 10.19
N TYR A 84 7.18 -1.55 10.72
CA TYR A 84 6.37 -0.36 11.04
C TYR A 84 5.58 0.18 9.83
N CYS A 85 6.05 -0.08 8.61
CA CYS A 85 5.29 0.10 7.38
C CYS A 85 5.34 -1.21 6.59
N SER A 86 4.19 -1.69 6.13
CA SER A 86 4.10 -2.91 5.32
C SER A 86 3.06 -2.77 4.22
N VAL A 87 3.34 -3.39 3.08
CA VAL A 87 2.36 -3.58 1.99
C VAL A 87 2.25 -5.08 1.77
N LYS A 88 1.02 -5.60 1.87
CA LYS A 88 0.72 -7.02 1.67
C LYS A 88 -0.24 -7.16 0.51
N ASP A 89 0.04 -8.12 -0.34
CA ASP A 89 -0.84 -8.53 -1.42
C ASP A 89 -1.48 -9.88 -1.10
N THR A 90 -2.70 -10.09 -1.60
CA THR A 90 -3.44 -11.34 -1.45
C THR A 90 -4.36 -11.52 -2.64
N ILE A 91 -4.13 -12.58 -3.41
CA ILE A 91 -5.08 -13.02 -4.44
C ILE A 91 -6.38 -13.43 -3.74
N VAL A 92 -7.48 -12.76 -4.06
CA VAL A 92 -8.81 -13.06 -3.51
C VAL A 92 -9.71 -13.81 -4.48
N SER A 93 -9.42 -13.76 -5.78
CA SER A 93 -10.15 -14.49 -6.81
C SER A 93 -9.33 -14.56 -8.10
N PHE A 94 -9.78 -15.42 -9.02
CA PHE A 94 -9.30 -15.50 -10.40
C PHE A 94 -10.44 -15.11 -11.35
N PHE A 95 -10.11 -14.70 -12.59
CA PHE A 95 -11.09 -14.40 -13.64
C PHE A 95 -10.53 -14.68 -15.04
N GLY A 96 -11.44 -14.86 -16.00
CA GLY A 96 -11.11 -15.08 -17.41
C GLY A 96 -10.81 -16.54 -17.76
N PRO A 97 -10.67 -16.85 -19.06
CA PRO A 97 -10.25 -18.17 -19.51
C PRO A 97 -8.77 -18.41 -19.20
N THR A 98 -8.36 -19.67 -19.18
CA THR A 98 -6.96 -20.07 -19.04
C THR A 98 -6.21 -19.88 -20.36
N HIS A 99 -5.08 -19.19 -20.33
CA HIS A 99 -4.23 -18.95 -21.50
C HIS A 99 -3.04 -19.93 -21.52
N GLY A 100 -2.99 -20.82 -22.51
CA GLY A 100 -1.92 -21.80 -22.70
C GLY A 100 -0.86 -21.37 -23.68
#